data_AF-A0A258YQX5-F1
#
_entry.id   AF-A0A258YQX5-F1
#
_cell.length_a   1.000
_cell.length_b   1.000
_cell.length_c   1.000
_cell.angle_alpha   90.00
_cell.angle_beta   90.00
_cell.angle_gamma   90.00
#
_symmetry.space_group_name_H-M   'P 1'
#
loop_
_entity.id
_entity.type
_entity.pdbx_description
1 polymer ?
#
loop_
_entity_poly.entity_id
_entity_poly.type
_entity_poly.pdbx_seq_one_letter_code
_entity_poly.pdbx_strand_id
1 'polypeptide(L)'
;MVDTNFNNDIIARTNYITFLKTELLPKYRLIRNSLLLTENLKRKVKILKVFYDSTLDYKKHIMTLEMDRNQNYIQPKAYLTTLLAIETFKIYPDLYAILLNPIHVVLKPQSDYIKIIWAEEMVDDILTSMTVEMKREIQQLVLEMSKKRKAFTKEYFYDMFQGDVVEEKRSFYNVVNFLLWTE
;
A
#
# COMPACT_ATOMS: atom_id res chain seq x y z
N MET A 1 4.49 24.74 17.14
CA MET A 1 3.48 23.66 17.07
C MET A 1 3.54 22.91 15.72
N VAL A 2 3.35 23.58 14.57
CA VAL A 2 3.40 22.92 13.23
C VAL A 2 4.75 22.23 12.96
N ASP A 3 5.86 22.89 13.30
CA ASP A 3 7.21 22.37 13.07
C ASP A 3 7.55 21.12 13.93
N THR A 4 6.95 21.04 15.12
CA THR A 4 7.04 19.89 16.03
C THR A 4 6.25 18.70 15.48
N ASN A 5 5.09 18.96 14.87
CA ASN A 5 4.25 17.90 14.29
C ASN A 5 4.94 17.22 13.10
N PHE A 6 5.57 17.99 12.22
CA PHE A 6 6.32 17.41 11.10
C PHE A 6 7.55 16.63 11.57
N ASN A 7 8.27 17.11 12.59
CA ASN A 7 9.38 16.33 13.16
C ASN A 7 8.90 14.98 13.70
N ASN A 8 7.79 14.97 14.45
CA ASN A 8 7.22 13.74 14.99
C ASN A 8 6.78 12.80 13.87
N ASP A 9 6.14 13.31 12.81
CA ASP A 9 5.72 12.50 11.66
C ASP A 9 6.92 11.92 10.88
N ILE A 10 7.99 12.69 10.67
CA ILE A 10 9.23 12.20 10.04
C ILE A 10 9.85 11.07 10.87
N ILE A 11 9.98 11.26 12.18
CA ILE A 11 10.54 10.25 13.10
C ILE A 11 9.66 9.00 13.08
N ALA A 12 8.35 9.17 13.23
CA ALA A 12 7.38 8.08 13.18
C ALA A 12 7.53 7.29 11.86
N ARG A 13 7.62 7.96 10.71
CA ARG A 13 7.63 7.29 9.39
C ARG A 13 8.92 6.54 9.17
N THR A 14 10.01 7.13 9.58
CA THR A 14 11.33 6.50 9.52
C THR A 14 11.35 5.24 10.40
N ASN A 15 10.82 5.33 11.63
CA ASN A 15 10.71 4.19 12.54
C ASN A 15 9.79 3.10 11.98
N TYR A 16 8.66 3.47 11.40
CA TYR A 16 7.73 2.52 10.79
C TYR A 16 8.33 1.81 9.57
N ILE A 17 8.97 2.56 8.67
CA ILE A 17 9.71 2.00 7.54
C ILE A 17 10.79 1.02 8.03
N THR A 18 11.52 1.40 9.07
CA THR A 18 12.54 0.55 9.69
C THR A 18 11.90 -0.74 10.21
N PHE A 19 10.89 -0.62 11.08
CA PHE A 19 10.14 -1.76 11.62
C PHE A 19 9.62 -2.71 10.53
N LEU A 20 9.02 -2.16 9.46
CA LEU A 20 8.59 -2.97 8.32
C LEU A 20 9.76 -3.73 7.71
N LYS A 21 10.86 -3.05 7.39
CA LYS A 21 12.01 -3.63 6.68
C LYS A 21 12.84 -4.61 7.52
N THR A 22 12.97 -4.38 8.83
CA THR A 22 13.90 -5.12 9.68
C THR A 22 13.22 -6.18 10.54
N GLU A 23 11.97 -5.96 10.96
CA GLU A 23 11.30 -6.83 11.94
C GLU A 23 10.11 -7.57 11.36
N LEU A 24 9.19 -6.85 10.70
CA LEU A 24 7.92 -7.43 10.27
C LEU A 24 8.07 -8.22 8.96
N LEU A 25 8.40 -7.52 7.88
CA LEU A 25 8.35 -8.07 6.53
C LEU A 25 9.32 -9.25 6.33
N PRO A 26 10.59 -9.23 6.79
CA PRO A 26 11.49 -10.36 6.57
C PRO A 26 10.92 -11.72 7.02
N LYS A 27 10.21 -11.76 8.16
CA LYS A 27 9.56 -12.97 8.65
C LYS A 27 8.45 -13.45 7.70
N TYR A 28 7.57 -12.54 7.30
CA TYR A 28 6.43 -12.88 6.45
C TYR A 28 6.84 -13.14 4.99
N ARG A 29 8.00 -12.66 4.55
CA ARG A 29 8.55 -12.91 3.21
C ARG A 29 8.84 -14.39 3.01
N LEU A 30 9.48 -15.01 4.00
CA LEU A 30 9.80 -16.43 3.98
C LEU A 30 8.53 -17.28 3.92
N ILE A 31 7.53 -16.92 4.71
CA ILE A 31 6.23 -17.60 4.73
C ILE A 31 5.52 -17.42 3.38
N ARG A 32 5.43 -16.20 2.85
CA ARG A 32 4.82 -15.90 1.55
C ARG A 32 5.45 -16.72 0.43
N ASN A 33 6.78 -16.80 0.40
CA ASN A 33 7.52 -17.55 -0.62
C ASN A 33 7.32 -19.07 -0.51
N SER A 34 6.88 -19.58 0.65
CA SER A 34 6.53 -20.98 0.83
C SER A 34 5.11 -21.34 0.38
N LEU A 35 4.27 -20.33 0.08
CA LEU A 35 2.89 -20.56 -0.37
C LEU A 35 2.88 -21.20 -1.77
N LEU A 36 2.14 -22.29 -1.89
CA LEU A 36 1.94 -22.99 -3.15
C LEU A 36 0.83 -22.31 -3.98
N LEU A 37 1.19 -21.22 -4.65
CA LEU A 37 0.28 -20.52 -5.56
C LEU A 37 0.23 -21.21 -6.93
N THR A 38 -0.95 -21.30 -7.53
CA THR A 38 -1.11 -21.80 -8.91
C THR A 38 -0.43 -20.85 -9.90
N GLU A 39 0.05 -21.36 -11.03
CA GLU A 39 0.70 -20.52 -12.07
C GLU A 39 -0.24 -19.43 -12.60
N ASN A 40 -1.53 -19.73 -12.70
CA ASN A 40 -2.55 -18.75 -13.07
C ASN A 40 -2.62 -17.60 -12.05
N LEU A 41 -2.70 -17.91 -10.75
CA LEU A 41 -2.73 -16.92 -9.69
C LEU A 41 -1.45 -16.08 -9.67
N LYS A 42 -0.27 -16.70 -9.79
CA LYS A 42 1.01 -15.99 -9.88
C LYS A 42 1.03 -15.00 -11.05
N ARG A 43 0.53 -15.41 -12.22
CA ARG A 43 0.43 -14.56 -13.41
C ARG A 43 -0.48 -13.37 -13.17
N LYS A 44 -1.68 -13.57 -12.60
CA LYS A 44 -2.62 -12.48 -12.29
C LYS A 44 -2.02 -11.48 -11.29
N VAL A 45 -1.43 -11.98 -10.20
CA VAL A 45 -0.74 -11.15 -9.20
C VAL A 45 0.40 -10.34 -9.84
N LYS A 46 1.20 -10.96 -10.73
CA LYS A 46 2.27 -10.27 -11.45
C LYS A 46 1.74 -9.15 -12.35
N ILE A 47 0.65 -9.38 -13.08
CA ILE A 47 0.02 -8.37 -13.93
C ILE A 47 -0.46 -7.18 -13.09
N LEU A 48 -1.19 -7.45 -11.99
CA LEU A 48 -1.66 -6.40 -11.10
C LEU A 48 -0.48 -5.65 -10.44
N LYS A 49 0.61 -6.34 -10.10
CA LYS A 49 1.82 -5.72 -9.54
C LYS A 49 2.48 -4.75 -10.51
N VAL A 50 2.65 -5.13 -11.77
CA VAL A 50 3.21 -4.23 -12.80
C VAL A 50 2.33 -2.97 -12.94
N PHE A 51 1.02 -3.16 -12.95
CA PHE A 51 0.08 -2.03 -13.01
C PHE A 51 0.17 -1.13 -11.76
N TYR A 52 0.23 -1.73 -10.58
CA TYR A 52 0.42 -1.03 -9.32
C TYR A 52 1.69 -0.20 -9.32
N ASP A 53 2.83 -0.79 -9.66
CA ASP A 53 4.13 -0.12 -9.66
C ASP A 53 4.17 1.04 -10.64
N SER A 54 3.70 0.81 -11.87
CA SER A 54 3.65 1.86 -12.88
C SER A 54 2.75 3.04 -12.46
N THR A 55 1.66 2.75 -11.75
CA THR A 55 0.76 3.79 -11.23
C THR A 55 1.40 4.52 -10.06
N LEU A 56 2.01 3.81 -9.11
CA LEU A 56 2.72 4.41 -7.97
C LEU A 56 3.85 5.32 -8.46
N ASP A 57 4.64 4.88 -9.44
CA ASP A 57 5.74 5.66 -10.01
C ASP A 57 5.23 6.90 -10.74
N TYR A 58 4.17 6.78 -11.54
CA TYR A 58 3.52 7.93 -12.16
C TYR A 58 3.02 8.93 -11.11
N LYS A 59 2.34 8.44 -10.07
CA LYS A 59 1.82 9.29 -9.00
C LYS A 59 2.94 10.01 -8.26
N LYS A 60 4.01 9.29 -7.90
CA LYS A 60 5.22 9.83 -7.28
C LYS A 60 5.86 10.91 -8.15
N HIS A 61 5.97 10.66 -9.45
CA HIS A 61 6.53 11.62 -10.40
C HIS A 61 5.73 12.93 -10.44
N ILE A 62 4.41 12.84 -10.63
CA ILE A 62 3.55 14.03 -10.66
C ILE A 62 3.57 14.78 -9.32
N MET A 63 3.50 14.07 -8.20
CA MET A 63 3.59 14.70 -6.88
C MET A 63 4.92 15.45 -6.69
N THR A 64 6.03 14.84 -7.10
CA THR A 64 7.36 15.48 -7.00
C THR A 64 7.42 16.72 -7.88
N LEU A 65 6.97 16.65 -9.13
CA LEU A 65 6.92 17.81 -10.03
C LEU A 65 6.07 18.96 -9.47
N GLU A 66 4.90 18.66 -8.92
CA GLU A 66 4.04 19.67 -8.31
C GLU A 66 4.68 20.25 -7.05
N MET A 67 5.41 19.45 -6.26
CA MET A 67 6.16 19.96 -5.11
C MET A 67 7.30 20.88 -5.55
N ASP A 68 8.08 20.50 -6.55
CA ASP A 68 9.20 21.29 -7.06
C ASP A 68 8.74 22.63 -7.65
N ARG A 69 7.63 22.62 -8.42
CA ARG A 69 7.00 23.84 -8.95
C ARG A 69 6.56 24.80 -7.86
N ASN A 70 6.11 24.26 -6.73
CA ASN A 70 5.60 25.02 -5.59
C ASN A 70 6.61 25.15 -4.45
N GLN A 71 7.91 24.93 -4.70
CA GLN A 71 8.95 24.88 -3.66
C GLN A 71 8.96 26.11 -2.74
N ASN A 72 8.62 27.29 -3.25
CA ASN A 72 8.56 28.53 -2.47
C ASN A 72 7.45 28.54 -1.41
N TYR A 73 6.45 27.67 -1.55
CA TYR A 73 5.28 27.57 -0.67
C TYR A 73 5.27 26.28 0.16
N ILE A 74 6.19 25.35 -0.13
CA ILE A 74 6.27 24.07 0.57
C ILE A 74 7.35 24.14 1.65
N GLN A 75 6.94 23.88 2.89
CA GLN A 75 7.90 23.76 3.97
C GLN A 75 8.76 22.50 3.79
N PRO A 76 10.10 22.56 3.97
CA PRO A 76 10.99 21.43 3.73
C PRO A 76 10.60 20.14 4.46
N LYS A 77 10.06 20.25 5.68
CA LYS A 77 9.61 19.08 6.44
C LYS A 77 8.33 18.45 5.90
N ALA A 78 7.41 19.26 5.36
CA ALA A 78 6.22 18.75 4.69
C ALA A 78 6.60 17.97 3.40
N TYR A 79 7.63 18.43 2.70
CA TYR A 79 8.22 17.71 1.57
C TYR A 79 8.76 16.33 2.01
N LEU A 80 9.57 16.29 3.08
CA LEU A 80 10.11 15.04 3.63
C LEU A 80 9.02 14.07 4.10
N THR A 81 8.02 14.56 4.85
CA THR A 81 6.86 13.77 5.26
C THR A 81 6.16 13.14 4.07
N THR A 82 5.94 13.91 2.99
CA THR A 82 5.30 13.42 1.77
C THR A 82 6.13 12.33 1.09
N LEU A 83 7.44 12.53 0.96
CA LEU A 83 8.32 11.52 0.38
C LEU A 83 8.34 10.23 1.21
N LEU A 84 8.41 10.33 2.53
CA LEU A 84 8.37 9.18 3.43
C LEU A 84 7.02 8.46 3.33
N ALA A 85 5.91 9.19 3.23
CA ALA A 85 4.60 8.58 3.02
C ALA A 85 4.54 7.77 1.71
N ILE A 86 5.05 8.32 0.61
CA ILE A 86 5.10 7.60 -0.67
C ILE A 86 5.98 6.35 -0.57
N GLU A 87 7.12 6.43 0.13
CA GLU A 87 8.03 5.30 0.30
C GLU A 87 7.37 4.14 1.06
N THR A 88 6.42 4.40 1.97
CA THR A 88 5.68 3.31 2.65
C THR A 88 4.90 2.43 1.67
N PHE A 89 4.29 3.01 0.63
CA PHE A 89 3.54 2.26 -0.39
C PHE A 89 4.44 1.41 -1.29
N LYS A 90 5.70 1.81 -1.45
CA LYS A 90 6.70 1.01 -2.16
C LYS A 90 7.10 -0.24 -1.35
N ILE A 91 7.30 -0.06 -0.05
CA ILE A 91 7.75 -1.11 0.86
C ILE A 91 6.66 -2.16 1.08
N TYR A 92 5.42 -1.71 1.32
CA TYR A 92 4.27 -2.58 1.45
C TYR A 92 3.09 -1.99 0.67
N PRO A 93 2.61 -2.67 -0.39
CA PRO A 93 1.55 -2.16 -1.24
C PRO A 93 0.26 -1.86 -0.49
N ASP A 94 -0.38 -0.76 -0.90
CA ASP A 94 -1.77 -0.44 -0.58
C ASP A 94 -2.55 -0.21 -1.88
N LEU A 95 -3.19 -1.27 -2.37
CA LEU A 95 -3.99 -1.27 -3.60
C LEU A 95 -5.10 -0.22 -3.57
N TYR A 96 -5.77 -0.04 -2.42
CA TYR A 96 -6.86 0.92 -2.36
C TYR A 96 -6.32 2.33 -2.49
N ALA A 97 -5.32 2.70 -1.68
CA ALA A 97 -4.76 4.04 -1.71
C ALA A 97 -4.19 4.41 -3.08
N ILE A 98 -3.57 3.47 -3.79
CA ILE A 98 -2.89 3.76 -5.06
C ILE A 98 -3.78 3.55 -6.28
N LEU A 99 -4.61 2.50 -6.33
CA LEU A 99 -5.37 2.16 -7.53
C LEU A 99 -6.86 2.47 -7.41
N LEU A 100 -7.48 2.17 -6.27
CA LEU A 100 -8.95 2.08 -6.17
C LEU A 100 -9.61 3.29 -5.52
N ASN A 101 -8.85 4.17 -4.87
CA ASN A 101 -9.42 5.30 -4.15
C ASN A 101 -10.06 6.29 -5.15
N PRO A 102 -11.40 6.45 -5.12
CA PRO A 102 -12.13 7.22 -6.13
C PRO A 102 -11.79 8.72 -6.09
N ILE A 103 -11.19 9.20 -4.99
CA ILE A 103 -10.75 10.60 -4.90
C ILE A 103 -9.73 10.95 -6.00
N HIS A 104 -8.97 9.96 -6.48
CA HIS A 104 -8.00 10.15 -7.55
C HIS A 104 -8.64 10.38 -8.91
N VAL A 105 -9.94 10.18 -9.09
CA VAL A 105 -10.60 10.64 -10.32
C VAL A 105 -10.54 12.16 -10.43
N VAL A 106 -10.67 12.85 -9.29
CA VAL A 106 -10.77 14.30 -9.23
C VAL A 106 -9.43 14.93 -8.91
N LEU A 107 -8.73 14.39 -7.90
CA LEU A 107 -7.47 14.95 -7.40
C LEU A 107 -6.28 14.51 -8.25
N LYS A 108 -5.34 15.43 -8.45
CA LYS A 108 -4.04 15.10 -9.06
C LYS A 108 -3.18 14.29 -8.08
N PRO A 109 -2.39 13.32 -8.56
CA PRO A 109 -2.39 12.74 -9.90
C PRO A 109 -3.69 11.98 -10.20
N GLN A 110 -4.33 12.32 -11.33
CA GLN A 110 -5.63 11.76 -11.68
C GLN A 110 -5.53 10.31 -12.18
N SER A 111 -6.53 9.50 -11.82
CA SER A 111 -6.79 8.15 -12.30
C SER A 111 -8.04 8.15 -13.19
N ASP A 112 -8.03 7.31 -14.21
CA ASP A 112 -9.21 7.07 -15.05
C ASP A 112 -10.15 6.06 -14.37
N TYR A 113 -11.46 6.27 -14.43
CA TYR A 113 -12.46 5.30 -14.00
C TYR A 113 -12.27 3.92 -14.64
N ILE A 114 -11.89 3.86 -15.92
CA ILE A 114 -11.63 2.58 -16.61
C ILE A 114 -10.51 1.80 -15.90
N LYS A 115 -9.47 2.51 -15.46
CA LYS A 115 -8.34 1.91 -14.73
C LYS A 115 -8.74 1.44 -13.33
N ILE A 116 -9.61 2.19 -12.66
CA ILE A 116 -10.15 1.81 -11.34
C ILE A 116 -10.96 0.53 -11.48
N ILE A 117 -11.93 0.50 -12.41
CA ILE A 117 -12.80 -0.66 -12.66
C ILE A 117 -11.96 -1.89 -13.00
N TRP A 118 -11.00 -1.75 -13.92
CA TRP A 118 -10.10 -2.85 -14.28
C TRP A 118 -9.32 -3.39 -13.08
N ALA A 119 -8.87 -2.50 -12.18
CA ALA A 119 -8.15 -2.91 -10.97
C ALA A 119 -9.08 -3.61 -9.96
N GLU A 120 -10.34 -3.18 -9.83
CA GLU A 120 -11.35 -3.89 -9.02
C GLU A 120 -11.63 -5.29 -9.58
N GLU A 121 -11.87 -5.40 -10.89
CA GLU A 121 -12.09 -6.68 -11.57
C GLU A 121 -10.89 -7.62 -11.39
N MET A 122 -9.66 -7.11 -11.52
CA MET A 122 -8.44 -7.90 -11.33
C MET A 122 -8.29 -8.40 -9.88
N VAL A 123 -8.69 -7.59 -8.90
CA VAL A 123 -8.72 -8.01 -7.49
C VAL A 123 -9.70 -9.17 -7.30
N ASP A 124 -10.91 -9.05 -7.81
CA ASP A 124 -11.93 -10.10 -7.72
C ASP A 124 -11.47 -11.38 -8.43
N ASP A 125 -10.83 -11.24 -9.59
CA ASP A 125 -10.24 -12.33 -10.37
C ASP A 125 -9.11 -13.07 -9.65
N ILE A 126 -8.32 -12.36 -8.85
CA ILE A 126 -7.30 -12.95 -7.98
C ILE A 126 -7.98 -13.71 -6.84
N LEU A 127 -8.95 -13.09 -6.17
CA LEU A 127 -9.65 -13.65 -5.03
C LEU A 127 -10.42 -14.93 -5.37
N THR A 128 -11.05 -14.97 -6.53
CA THR A 128 -11.81 -16.13 -7.03
C THR A 128 -10.93 -17.25 -7.56
N SER A 129 -9.68 -16.95 -7.95
CA SER A 129 -8.73 -17.97 -8.42
C SER A 129 -8.04 -18.77 -7.30
N MET A 130 -8.23 -18.36 -6.04
CA MET A 130 -7.73 -19.08 -4.87
C MET A 130 -8.71 -20.20 -4.45
N THR A 131 -8.18 -21.33 -4.00
CA THR A 131 -9.02 -22.32 -3.32
C THR A 131 -9.43 -21.81 -1.94
N VAL A 132 -10.47 -22.42 -1.37
CA VAL A 132 -10.97 -22.05 -0.03
C VAL A 132 -9.87 -22.20 1.03
N GLU A 133 -9.06 -23.25 0.93
CA GLU A 133 -7.96 -23.54 1.85
C GLU A 133 -6.87 -22.48 1.74
N MET A 134 -6.42 -22.15 0.52
CA MET A 134 -5.42 -21.10 0.29
C MET A 134 -5.89 -19.75 0.80
N LYS A 135 -7.14 -19.39 0.48
CA LYS A 135 -7.74 -18.12 0.92
C LYS A 135 -7.75 -18.03 2.43
N ARG A 136 -8.16 -19.10 3.14
CA ARG A 136 -8.17 -19.16 4.59
C ARG A 136 -6.77 -19.03 5.19
N GLU A 137 -5.79 -19.75 4.65
CA GLU A 137 -4.39 -19.68 5.09
C GLU A 137 -3.83 -18.26 4.95
N ILE A 138 -3.96 -17.65 3.77
CA ILE A 138 -3.45 -16.30 3.51
C ILE A 138 -4.17 -15.28 4.39
N GLN A 139 -5.50 -15.40 4.56
CA GLN A 139 -6.25 -14.51 5.45
C GLN A 139 -5.76 -14.56 6.90
N GLN A 140 -5.42 -15.74 7.42
CA GLN A 140 -4.86 -15.89 8.76
C GLN A 140 -3.48 -15.20 8.86
N LEU A 141 -2.60 -15.43 7.89
CA LEU A 141 -1.28 -14.78 7.84
C LEU A 141 -1.39 -13.26 7.78
N VAL A 142 -2.28 -12.76 6.93
CA VAL A 142 -2.55 -11.32 6.77
C VAL A 142 -3.12 -10.73 8.04
N LEU A 143 -4.03 -11.43 8.73
CA LEU A 143 -4.59 -10.99 10.01
C LEU A 143 -3.50 -10.88 11.09
N GLU A 144 -2.64 -11.89 11.22
CA GLU A 144 -1.54 -11.87 12.18
C GLU A 144 -0.53 -10.76 11.89
N MET A 145 -0.14 -10.61 10.62
CA MET A 145 0.76 -9.55 10.19
C MET A 145 0.14 -8.18 10.46
N SER A 146 -1.14 -8.01 10.14
CA SER A 146 -1.88 -6.78 10.36
C SER A 146 -2.01 -6.44 11.85
N LYS A 147 -2.18 -7.42 12.74
CA LYS A 147 -2.17 -7.20 14.19
C LYS A 147 -0.83 -6.65 14.67
N LYS A 148 0.29 -7.23 14.24
CA LYS A 148 1.63 -6.74 14.59
C LYS A 148 1.91 -5.35 14.03
N ARG A 149 1.52 -5.12 12.77
CA ARG A 149 1.61 -3.81 12.13
C ARG A 149 0.80 -2.76 12.88
N LYS A 150 -0.47 -3.07 13.20
CA LYS A 150 -1.37 -2.18 13.95
C LYS A 150 -0.87 -1.91 15.37
N ALA A 151 -0.26 -2.89 16.04
CA ALA A 151 0.32 -2.69 17.36
C ALA A 151 1.44 -1.62 17.34
N PHE A 152 2.26 -1.60 16.28
CA PHE A 152 3.27 -0.56 16.09
C PHE A 152 2.65 0.79 15.74
N THR A 153 1.63 0.82 14.86
CA THR A 153 1.05 2.08 14.37
C THR A 153 0.09 2.76 15.35
N LYS A 154 -0.46 2.03 16.33
CA LYS A 154 -1.46 2.53 17.30
C LYS A 154 -0.99 3.75 18.11
N GLU A 155 0.32 4.01 18.15
CA GLU A 155 0.92 5.14 18.85
C GLU A 155 1.40 6.27 17.91
N TYR A 156 1.47 6.04 16.59
CA TYR A 156 2.23 6.91 15.68
C TYR A 156 1.53 7.27 14.35
N PHE A 157 0.50 6.54 13.92
CA PHE A 157 -0.07 6.68 12.57
C PHE A 157 -1.60 6.60 12.50
N TYR A 158 -2.16 7.35 11.55
CA TYR A 158 -3.44 7.03 10.92
C TYR A 158 -3.22 5.92 9.86
N ASP A 159 -4.17 4.99 9.73
CA ASP A 159 -4.10 3.78 8.89
C ASP A 159 -3.63 4.05 7.44
N MET A 160 -2.96 3.06 6.82
CA MET A 160 -2.44 3.16 5.43
C MET A 160 -3.50 3.29 4.32
N PHE A 161 -4.79 3.19 4.69
CA PHE A 161 -5.90 3.50 3.80
C PHE A 161 -6.26 4.99 3.91
N GLN A 162 -6.06 5.76 2.84
CA GLN A 162 -6.57 7.13 2.74
C GLN A 162 -8.08 7.11 2.43
N GLY A 163 -8.92 6.73 3.39
CA GLY A 163 -10.39 6.80 3.27
C GLY A 163 -11.18 5.71 4.00
N ASP A 164 -12.50 5.83 3.93
CA ASP A 164 -13.46 4.96 4.62
C ASP A 164 -13.82 3.73 3.77
N VAL A 165 -12.88 2.79 3.69
CA VAL A 165 -13.15 1.47 3.10
C VAL A 165 -13.89 0.61 4.12
N VAL A 166 -15.03 0.05 3.71
CA VAL A 166 -15.76 -0.95 4.50
C VAL A 166 -14.81 -2.10 4.89
N GLU A 167 -14.81 -2.49 6.17
CA GLU A 167 -13.81 -3.41 6.73
C GLU A 167 -13.75 -4.76 5.98
N GLU A 168 -14.89 -5.23 5.44
CA GLU A 168 -14.94 -6.42 4.60
C GLU A 168 -14.09 -6.26 3.32
N LYS A 169 -14.31 -5.19 2.54
CA LYS A 169 -13.50 -4.89 1.34
C LYS A 169 -12.03 -4.69 1.70
N ARG A 170 -11.76 -4.02 2.82
CA ARG A 170 -10.40 -3.81 3.34
C ARG A 170 -9.69 -5.15 3.60
N SER A 171 -10.39 -6.12 4.17
CA SER A 171 -9.83 -7.46 4.42
C SER A 171 -9.40 -8.16 3.13
N PHE A 172 -10.19 -8.03 2.06
CA PHE A 172 -9.86 -8.56 0.74
C PHE A 172 -8.66 -7.85 0.12
N TYR A 173 -8.62 -6.52 0.15
CA TYR A 173 -7.47 -5.77 -0.36
C TYR A 173 -6.19 -6.09 0.40
N ASN A 174 -6.24 -6.30 1.72
CA ASN A 174 -5.06 -6.70 2.49
C ASN A 174 -4.49 -8.06 2.06
N VAL A 175 -5.35 -9.01 1.67
CA VAL A 175 -4.91 -10.29 1.08
C VAL A 175 -4.18 -10.07 -0.22
N VAL A 176 -4.74 -9.25 -1.11
CA VAL A 176 -4.13 -8.98 -2.41
C VAL A 176 -2.85 -8.15 -2.25
N ASN A 177 -2.80 -7.18 -1.34
CA ASN A 177 -1.59 -6.42 -0.96
C ASN A 177 -0.45 -7.36 -0.52
N PHE A 178 -0.76 -8.37 0.30
CA PHE A 178 0.21 -9.35 0.76
C PHE A 178 0.79 -10.20 -0.37
N LEU A 179 -0.04 -10.53 -1.37
CA LEU A 179 0.41 -11.26 -2.56
C LEU A 179 1.20 -10.37 -3.53
N LEU A 180 0.81 -9.10 -3.69
CA LEU A 180 1.52 -8.14 -4.54
C LEU A 180 2.88 -7.75 -3.98
N TRP A 181 3.03 -7.79 -2.66
CA TRP A 181 4.28 -7.43 -2.03
C TRP A 181 5.37 -8.39 -2.49
N THR A 182 6.37 -7.86 -3.21
CA THR A 182 7.46 -8.66 -3.81
C THR A 182 8.83 -8.36 -3.21
N GLU A 183 9.01 -7.23 -2.52
CA GLU A 183 10.28 -6.85 -1.89
C GLU A 183 10.70 -7.82 -0.79
#